data_AF-A0A0F8W8V0-F1
#
_entry.id   AF-A0A0F8W8V0-F1
#
_cell.length_a   1.000
_cell.length_b   1.000
_cell.length_c   1.000
_cell.angle_alpha   90.00
_cell.angle_beta   90.00
_cell.angle_gamma   90.00
#
_symmetry.space_group_name_H-M   'P 1'
#
loop_
_entity.id
_entity.type
_entity.pdbx_description
1 polymer ?
#
loop_
_entity_poly.entity_id
_entity_poly.type
_entity_poly.pdbx_seq_one_letter_code
_entity_poly.pdbx_strand_id
1 'polypeptide(L)'
;MNDAVDLRGFTCASGVKIPKGTVLKLSSPRTAAASDGAADLFAGVASADKSATDGTTRVGAWQNGIIEFTISGTVTVGDYVVTHGNANV
;
A
#
# COMPACT_ATOMS: atom_id res chain seq x y z
N MET A 1 -21.17 17.41 -3.09
CA MET A 1 -20.10 16.56 -3.66
C MET A 1 -18.83 16.88 -2.90
N ASN A 2 -18.50 16.08 -1.89
CA ASN A 2 -17.17 16.03 -1.28
C ASN A 2 -16.95 14.55 -0.98
N ASP A 3 -16.87 13.74 -2.05
CA ASP A 3 -16.27 12.41 -1.97
C ASP A 3 -14.77 12.65 -1.77
N ALA A 4 -14.41 13.03 -0.55
CA ALA A 4 -13.03 13.11 -0.14
C ALA A 4 -12.47 11.70 -0.32
N VAL A 5 -11.55 11.57 -1.30
CA VAL A 5 -10.70 10.38 -1.44
C VAL A 5 -10.22 10.01 -0.02
N ASP A 6 -10.58 8.83 0.49
CA ASP A 6 -10.27 8.42 1.87
C ASP A 6 -8.77 8.12 1.96
N LEU A 7 -8.01 9.21 2.06
CA LEU A 7 -6.57 9.24 2.13
C LEU A 7 -6.17 9.28 3.60
N ARG A 8 -5.58 8.18 4.09
CA ARG A 8 -5.12 8.10 5.49
C ARG A 8 -3.61 8.17 5.58
N GLY A 9 -3.13 9.04 6.46
CA GLY A 9 -1.70 9.18 6.74
C GLY A 9 -1.20 8.11 7.73
N PHE A 10 -0.10 7.45 7.39
CA PHE A 10 0.61 6.49 8.23
C PHE A 10 2.06 6.90 8.44
N THR A 11 2.68 6.46 9.54
CA THR A 11 4.12 6.63 9.75
C THR A 11 4.88 5.63 8.89
N CYS A 12 6.04 5.99 8.36
CA CYS A 12 6.89 5.08 7.60
C CYS A 12 8.37 5.34 7.92
N ALA A 13 9.23 4.36 7.64
CA ALA A 13 10.67 4.51 7.82
C ALA A 13 11.23 5.53 6.81
N SER A 14 12.08 6.44 7.28
CA SER A 14 12.64 7.52 6.45
C SER A 14 13.49 6.99 5.29
N GLY A 15 14.26 5.92 5.52
CA GLY A 15 15.18 5.30 4.57
C GLY A 15 14.56 4.33 3.56
N VAL A 16 13.22 4.29 3.43
CA VAL A 16 12.53 3.36 2.53
C VAL A 16 11.98 4.10 1.32
N LYS A 17 12.17 3.52 0.13
CA LYS A 17 11.50 3.95 -1.10
C LYS A 17 10.15 3.26 -1.19
N ILE A 18 9.07 4.03 -1.29
CA ILE A 18 7.72 3.51 -1.49
C ILE A 18 7.14 4.22 -2.72
N PRO A 19 7.17 3.58 -3.90
CA PRO A 19 6.55 4.14 -5.10
C PRO A 19 5.03 4.27 -4.94
N LYS A 20 4.45 5.26 -5.61
CA LYS A 20 2.98 5.36 -5.74
C LYS A 20 2.40 4.07 -6.31
N GLY A 21 1.23 3.65 -5.81
CA GLY A 21 0.58 2.40 -6.22
C GLY A 21 1.09 1.15 -5.49
N THR A 22 2.10 1.28 -4.63
CA THR A 22 2.61 0.14 -3.84
C THR A 22 1.60 -0.27 -2.77
N VAL A 23 1.36 -1.58 -2.63
CA VAL A 23 0.59 -2.15 -1.54
C VAL A 23 1.35 -2.02 -0.22
N LEU A 24 0.71 -1.43 0.78
CA LEU A 24 1.31 -1.15 2.08
C LEU A 24 0.85 -2.19 3.11
N LYS A 25 1.81 -2.69 3.89
CA LYS A 25 1.56 -3.48 5.09
C LYS A 25 1.51 -2.58 6.33
N LEU A 26 0.69 -2.94 7.30
CA LEU A 26 0.55 -2.25 8.57
C LEU A 26 1.27 -3.01 9.69
N SER A 27 2.10 -2.31 10.45
CA SER A 27 2.65 -2.78 11.70
C SER A 27 2.34 -1.82 12.86
N SER A 28 2.43 -2.34 14.08
CA SER A 28 2.18 -1.57 15.30
C SER A 28 3.21 -0.42 15.46
N PRO A 29 2.81 0.75 15.99
CA PRO A 29 1.45 1.15 16.36
C PRO A 29 0.63 1.71 15.19
N ARG A 30 1.24 2.31 14.16
CA ARG A 30 0.59 2.77 12.90
C ARG A 30 1.62 2.93 11.77
N THR A 31 2.54 1.99 11.65
CA THR A 31 3.66 2.08 10.71
C THR A 31 3.35 1.33 9.42
N ALA A 32 3.38 2.04 8.29
CA ALA A 32 3.27 1.49 6.96
C ALA A 32 4.65 1.22 6.35
N ALA A 33 4.77 0.07 5.69
CA ALA A 33 5.93 -0.31 4.88
C ALA A 33 5.43 -0.96 3.57
N ALA A 34 6.32 -1.12 2.58
CA ALA A 34 6.00 -1.93 1.41
C ALA A 34 5.70 -3.37 1.86
N SER A 35 4.61 -3.96 1.38
CA SER A 35 4.28 -5.37 1.64
C SER A 35 5.36 -6.26 1.02
N ASP A 36 5.79 -7.26 1.77
CA ASP A 36 6.83 -8.22 1.40
C ASP A 36 6.47 -9.68 1.78
N GLY A 37 5.33 -9.89 2.44
CA GLY A 37 4.86 -11.18 2.92
C GLY A 37 3.49 -11.57 2.37
N ALA A 38 3.21 -12.86 2.44
CA ALA A 38 1.85 -13.36 2.23
C ALA A 38 0.98 -13.09 3.46
N ALA A 39 -0.27 -12.71 3.24
CA ALA A 39 -1.23 -12.37 4.30
C ALA A 39 -0.77 -11.24 5.25
N ASP A 40 0.06 -10.33 4.75
CA ASP A 40 0.37 -9.08 5.44
C ASP A 40 -0.91 -8.28 5.75
N LEU A 41 -0.97 -7.70 6.95
CA LEU A 41 -2.03 -6.77 7.34
C LEU A 41 -2.07 -5.59 6.36
N PHE A 42 -3.15 -5.47 5.59
CA PHE A 42 -3.27 -4.46 4.55
C PHE A 42 -3.54 -3.06 5.15
N ALA A 43 -2.65 -2.11 4.88
CA ALA A 43 -2.79 -0.70 5.29
C ALA A 43 -3.46 0.18 4.23
N GLY A 44 -3.46 -0.25 2.97
CA GLY A 44 -3.92 0.50 1.80
C GLY A 44 -2.86 0.57 0.69
N VAL A 45 -3.05 1.48 -0.25
CA VAL A 45 -2.16 1.68 -1.41
C VAL A 45 -1.51 3.04 -1.37
N ALA A 46 -0.20 3.12 -1.60
CA ALA A 46 0.55 4.37 -1.56
C ALA A 46 -0.01 5.41 -2.54
N SER A 47 -0.43 6.55 -2.02
CA SER A 47 -1.05 7.63 -2.81
C SER A 47 -0.04 8.49 -3.57
N ALA A 48 1.20 8.52 -3.08
CA ALA A 48 2.28 9.36 -3.57
C ALA A 48 3.61 8.62 -3.44
N ASP A 49 4.58 9.02 -4.27
CA ASP A 49 5.94 8.53 -4.18
C ASP A 49 6.62 9.05 -2.92
N LYS A 50 7.18 8.12 -2.15
CA LYS A 50 8.15 8.41 -1.10
C LYS A 50 9.52 7.96 -1.55
N SER A 51 10.50 8.86 -1.42
CA SER A 51 11.91 8.56 -1.63
C SER A 51 12.56 8.07 -0.33
N ALA A 52 13.63 7.28 -0.45
CA ALA A 52 14.44 6.88 0.70
C ALA A 52 15.25 8.04 1.30
N THR A 53 15.39 9.15 0.57
CA THR A 53 16.24 10.28 0.94
C THR A 53 15.49 11.58 1.21
N ASP A 54 14.15 11.57 1.15
CA ASP A 54 13.32 12.76 1.39
C ASP A 54 13.19 13.14 2.87
N GLY A 55 13.75 12.34 3.78
CA GLY A 55 13.65 12.51 5.24
C GLY A 55 12.23 12.40 5.79
N THR A 56 11.24 12.12 4.93
CA THR A 56 9.82 12.12 5.30
C THR A 56 9.47 10.80 5.97
N THR A 57 8.79 10.88 7.11
CA THR A 57 8.37 9.71 7.90
C THR A 57 6.86 9.47 7.80
N ARG A 58 6.22 9.99 6.74
CA ARG A 58 4.79 9.88 6.50
C ARG A 58 4.50 9.43 5.08
N VAL A 59 3.50 8.56 4.94
CA VAL A 59 2.97 8.12 3.64
C VAL A 59 1.45 8.17 3.68
N GLY A 60 0.85 8.66 2.60
CA GLY A 60 -0.60 8.60 2.40
C GLY A 60 -0.99 7.27 1.78
N ALA A 61 -2.07 6.66 2.27
CA ALA A 61 -2.61 5.42 1.75
C ALA A 61 -4.08 5.58 1.37
N TRP A 62 -4.45 5.13 0.17
CA TRP A 62 -5.85 4.95 -0.24
C TRP A 62 -6.41 3.68 0.39
N GLN A 63 -7.56 3.81 1.07
CA GLN A 63 -8.22 2.70 1.75
C GLN A 63 -9.56 2.29 1.15
N ASN A 64 -10.13 3.12 0.29
CA ASN A 64 -11.41 2.85 -0.36
C ASN A 64 -11.35 3.31 -1.82
N GLY A 65 -12.07 2.59 -2.68
CA GLY A 65 -12.15 2.85 -4.12
C GLY A 65 -11.83 1.63 -4.96
N ILE A 66 -11.93 1.81 -6.28
CA ILE A 66 -11.48 0.83 -7.27
C ILE A 66 -10.00 1.08 -7.52
N ILE A 67 -9.18 0.05 -7.35
CA ILE A 67 -7.74 0.14 -7.54
C ILE A 67 -7.32 -0.92 -8.55
N GLU A 68 -6.60 -0.48 -9.57
CA GLU A 68 -6.02 -1.35 -10.59
C GLU A 68 -4.67 -1.88 -10.11
N PHE A 69 -4.48 -3.20 -10.21
CA PHE A 69 -3.22 -3.87 -9.90
C PHE A 69 -2.86 -4.84 -11.01
N THR A 70 -1.56 -5.08 -11.16
CA THR A 70 -1.06 -6.22 -11.94
C THR A 70 -0.97 -7.44 -11.03
N ILE A 71 -1.34 -8.61 -11.55
CA ILE A 71 -1.49 -9.85 -10.80
C ILE A 71 -0.68 -10.98 -11.42
N SER A 72 0.01 -11.73 -10.58
CA SER A 72 0.82 -12.88 -10.99
C SER A 72 0.01 -14.16 -10.76
N GLY A 73 -1.05 -14.35 -11.55
CA GLY A 73 -1.89 -15.55 -11.46
C GLY A 73 -3.22 -15.45 -12.19
N THR A 74 -3.99 -16.52 -12.12
CA THR A 74 -5.38 -16.53 -12.61
C THR A 74 -6.29 -16.07 -11.50
N VAL A 75 -7.02 -14.97 -11.74
CA VAL A 75 -8.03 -14.45 -10.82
C VAL A 75 -9.31 -14.30 -11.62
N THR A 76 -10.40 -14.82 -11.08
CA THR A 76 -11.73 -14.75 -11.70
C THR A 76 -12.60 -13.71 -11.02
N VAL A 77 -13.67 -13.30 -11.71
CA VAL A 77 -14.60 -12.31 -11.17
C VAL A 77 -15.24 -12.86 -9.89
N GLY A 78 -15.09 -12.11 -8.79
CA GLY A 78 -15.63 -12.48 -7.48
C GLY A 78 -14.61 -13.10 -6.53
N ASP A 79 -13.38 -13.38 -6.99
CA ASP A 79 -12.33 -13.88 -6.12
C ASP A 79 -11.83 -12.78 -5.15
N TYR A 80 -11.58 -13.18 -3.91
CA TYR A 80 -10.89 -12.33 -2.94
C TYR A 80 -9.40 -12.32 -3.23
N VAL A 81 -8.83 -11.11 -3.32
CA VAL A 81 -7.40 -10.90 -3.49
C VAL A 81 -6.76 -10.64 -2.12
N VAL A 82 -5.61 -11.24 -1.88
CA VAL A 82 -4.81 -11.06 -0.66
C VAL A 82 -3.39 -10.63 -1.00
N THR A 83 -2.70 -10.03 -0.05
CA THR A 83 -1.26 -9.78 -0.14
C THR A 83 -0.52 -11.11 -0.27
N HIS A 84 0.36 -11.21 -1.26
CA HIS A 84 1.25 -12.34 -1.46
C HIS A 84 2.69 -11.88 -1.31
N GLY A 85 3.57 -12.75 -0.82
CA GLY A 85 5.01 -12.45 -0.70
C GLY A 85 5.61 -12.17 -2.07
N ASN A 86 6.64 -11.31 -2.10
CA ASN A 86 7.27 -10.69 -3.28
C ASN A 86 6.97 -11.36 -4.64
N ALA A 87 5.81 -11.03 -5.22
CA ALA A 87 5.50 -11.25 -6.64
C ALA A 87 4.46 -10.22 -7.09
N ASN A 88 4.84 -8.93 -7.02
CA ASN A 88 4.23 -7.95 -7.90
C ASN A 88 4.82 -8.16 -9.29
N VAL A 89 4.18 -9.05 -10.05
CA VAL A 89 4.17 -8.99 -11.51
C VAL A 89 2.72 -8.96 -11.92
#